data_AF-A0A1Q6MAY4-F1
#
_entry.id   AF-A0A1Q6MAY4-F1
#
_cell.length_a   1.000
_cell.length_b   1.000
_cell.length_c   1.000
_cell.angle_alpha   90.00
_cell.angle_beta   90.00
_cell.angle_gamma   90.00
#
_symmetry.space_group_name_H-M   'P 1'
#
loop_
_entity.id
_entity.type
_entity.pdbx_description
1 polymer ?
#
loop_
_entity_poly.entity_id
_entity_poly.type
_entity_poly.pdbx_seq_one_letter_code
_entity_poly.pdbx_strand_id
1 'polypeptide(L)'
;MNTKYFKVQAKCGHVGRNHYILKWFYVKALTGEEAAKVVRDKPRVKHDHKDAIRNVVKIIFEDYLIGLKANLEDMYFKCSNKQEQEFYKCVKLEEIYPEEKEKPRNAWWN
;
A
#
# COMPACT_ATOMS: atom_id res chain seq x y z
N MET A 1 -10.17 20.30 16.08
CA MET A 1 -9.71 20.19 14.67
C MET A 1 -10.69 19.32 13.90
N ASN A 2 -11.04 19.67 12.66
CA ASN A 2 -11.97 18.86 11.86
C ASN A 2 -11.24 17.68 11.18
N THR A 3 -11.84 16.50 11.30
CA THR A 3 -11.44 15.28 10.60
C THR A 3 -11.51 15.49 9.09
N LYS A 4 -10.47 15.06 8.38
CA LYS A 4 -10.37 15.05 6.91
C LYS A 4 -10.31 13.62 6.40
N TYR A 5 -10.45 13.45 5.08
CA TYR A 5 -10.37 12.16 4.41
C TYR A 5 -9.15 12.13 3.50
N PHE A 6 -8.48 10.99 3.45
CA PHE A 6 -7.28 10.79 2.65
C PHE A 6 -7.35 9.45 1.92
N LYS A 7 -6.78 9.42 0.71
CA LYS A 7 -6.28 8.19 0.10
C LYS A 7 -4.75 8.18 0.17
N VAL A 8 -4.19 7.05 0.57
CA VAL A 8 -2.76 6.85 0.73
C VAL A 8 -2.35 5.64 -0.10
N GLN A 9 -1.39 5.81 -1.01
CA GLN A 9 -0.86 4.72 -1.80
C GLN A 9 0.32 4.10 -1.07
N ALA A 10 0.30 2.79 -0.87
CA ALA A 10 1.38 2.08 -0.22
C ALA A 10 1.86 0.88 -1.04
N LYS A 11 3.14 0.53 -0.85
CA LYS A 11 3.73 -0.73 -1.30
C LYS A 11 3.23 -1.87 -0.43
N CYS A 12 2.58 -2.83 -1.05
CA CYS A 12 2.10 -4.05 -0.39
C CYS A 12 2.89 -5.27 -0.86
N GLY A 13 3.12 -6.22 0.06
CA GLY A 13 3.94 -7.41 -0.14
C GLY A 13 3.14 -8.66 -0.49
N HIS A 14 3.69 -9.83 -0.13
CA HIS A 14 3.14 -11.16 -0.45
C HIS A 14 2.99 -11.46 -1.94
N VAL A 15 3.81 -10.81 -2.77
CA VAL A 15 3.85 -10.95 -4.24
C VAL A 15 5.23 -11.35 -4.76
N GLY A 16 6.03 -11.98 -3.90
CA GLY A 16 7.42 -12.36 -4.19
C GLY A 16 8.45 -11.52 -3.45
N ARG A 17 9.66 -12.06 -3.34
CA ARG A 17 10.81 -11.36 -2.75
C ARG A 17 11.27 -10.26 -3.70
N ASN A 18 11.64 -9.09 -3.17
CA ASN A 18 12.06 -7.91 -3.93
C ASN A 18 10.99 -7.38 -4.90
N HIS A 19 9.72 -7.60 -4.61
CA HIS A 19 8.59 -7.13 -5.41
C HIS A 19 7.51 -6.53 -4.50
N TYR A 20 6.70 -5.65 -5.08
CA TYR A 20 5.55 -5.07 -4.42
C TYR A 20 4.41 -4.81 -5.41
N ILE A 21 3.20 -4.64 -4.89
CA ILE A 21 2.08 -4.03 -5.61
C ILE A 21 1.71 -2.71 -4.96
N LEU A 22 1.08 -1.80 -5.70
CA LEU A 22 0.57 -0.55 -5.15
C LEU A 22 -0.92 -0.67 -4.86
N LYS A 23 -1.33 -0.36 -3.64
CA LYS A 23 -2.74 -0.28 -3.27
C LYS A 23 -3.06 1.05 -2.59
N TRP A 24 -4.26 1.54 -2.82
CA TRP A 24 -4.79 2.72 -2.15
C TRP A 24 -5.49 2.29 -0.86
N PHE A 25 -5.25 3.04 0.22
CA PHE A 25 -5.92 2.91 1.50
C PHE A 25 -6.67 4.20 1.79
N TYR A 26 -7.86 4.09 2.36
CA TYR A 26 -8.74 5.22 2.61
C TYR A 26 -8.92 5.39 4.12
N VAL A 27 -8.49 6.54 4.64
CA VAL A 27 -8.45 6.79 6.09
C VAL A 27 -8.96 8.18 6.45
N LYS A 28 -9.49 8.30 7.66
CA LYS A 28 -9.80 9.57 8.32
C LYS A 28 -8.59 10.00 9.14
N ALA A 29 -8.19 11.26 9.06
CA ALA A 29 -7.09 11.82 9.84
C ALA A 29 -7.18 13.35 9.92
N LEU A 30 -6.42 13.99 10.82
CA LEU A 30 -6.31 15.45 10.91
C LEU A 30 -5.31 16.01 9.88
N THR A 31 -4.25 15.25 9.59
CA THR A 31 -3.18 15.61 8.67
C THR A 31 -2.82 14.46 7.72
N GLY A 32 -2.13 14.78 6.62
CA GLY A 32 -1.62 13.77 5.70
C GLY A 32 -0.52 12.90 6.35
N GLU A 33 0.28 13.47 7.24
CA GLU A 33 1.30 12.73 8.00
C GLU A 33 0.67 11.67 8.90
N GLU A 34 -0.39 12.04 9.63
CA GLU A 34 -1.16 11.09 10.43
C GLU A 34 -1.79 10.00 9.56
N ALA A 35 -2.37 10.37 8.40
CA ALA A 35 -2.91 9.40 7.45
C ALA A 35 -1.83 8.42 6.95
N ALA A 36 -0.64 8.92 6.62
CA ALA A 36 0.49 8.10 6.19
C ALA A 36 0.93 7.14 7.31
N LYS A 37 1.00 7.61 8.56
CA LYS A 37 1.34 6.80 9.73
C LYS A 37 0.31 5.69 9.97
N VAL A 38 -0.97 6.01 9.91
CA VAL A 38 -2.05 5.00 10.05
C VAL A 38 -1.95 3.93 8.97
N VAL A 39 -1.66 4.31 7.72
CA VAL A 39 -1.54 3.36 6.61
C VAL A 39 -0.24 2.58 6.67
N ARG A 40 0.84 3.19 7.19
CA ARG A 40 2.14 2.55 7.40
C ARG A 40 2.01 1.28 8.22
N ASP A 41 1.09 1.23 9.17
CA ASP A 41 0.88 0.11 10.10
C ASP A 41 -0.20 -0.88 9.64
N LYS A 42 -0.74 -0.73 8.42
CA LYS A 42 -1.76 -1.65 7.89
C LYS A 42 -1.16 -2.99 7.45
N PRO A 43 -1.92 -4.10 7.60
CA PRO A 43 -1.52 -5.39 7.05
C PRO A 43 -1.17 -5.29 5.57
N ARG A 44 -0.29 -6.18 5.11
CA ARG A 44 0.24 -6.24 3.74
C ARG A 44 1.22 -5.12 3.38
N VAL A 45 1.21 -3.99 4.06
CA VAL A 45 2.16 -2.90 3.80
C VAL A 45 3.57 -3.36 4.19
N LYS A 46 4.55 -3.01 3.35
CA LYS A 46 5.96 -3.37 3.58
C LYS A 46 6.59 -2.52 4.69
N HIS A 47 6.34 -2.88 5.95
CA HIS A 47 6.75 -2.14 7.16
C HIS A 47 8.25 -1.84 7.27
N ASP A 48 9.10 -2.61 6.61
CA ASP A 48 10.54 -2.49 6.57
C ASP A 48 11.05 -1.50 5.50
N HIS A 49 10.21 -1.15 4.52
CA HIS A 49 10.60 -0.25 3.43
C HIS A 49 10.46 1.22 3.81
N LYS A 50 11.57 1.97 3.77
CA LYS A 50 11.57 3.43 4.04
C LYS A 50 10.60 4.20 3.12
N ASP A 51 10.45 3.73 1.89
CA ASP A 51 9.59 4.32 0.86
C ASP A 51 8.26 3.55 0.67
N ALA A 52 7.78 2.88 1.72
CA ALA A 52 6.54 2.11 1.68
C ALA A 52 5.31 2.96 1.35
N ILE A 53 5.28 4.23 1.78
CA ILE A 53 4.22 5.17 1.40
C ILE A 53 4.68 5.94 0.17
N ARG A 54 3.91 5.85 -0.92
CA ARG A 54 4.23 6.52 -2.19
C ARG A 54 3.51 7.85 -2.35
N ASN A 55 2.24 7.92 -1.97
CA ASN A 55 1.41 9.10 -2.16
C ASN A 55 0.44 9.30 -1.00
N VAL A 56 0.18 10.55 -0.64
CA VAL A 56 -0.86 10.93 0.33
C VAL A 56 -1.67 12.07 -0.26
N VAL A 57 -2.97 11.84 -0.46
CA VAL A 57 -3.85 12.79 -1.14
C VAL A 57 -5.08 13.01 -0.29
N LYS A 58 -5.36 14.28 0.05
CA LYS A 58 -6.63 14.65 0.67
C LYS A 58 -7.75 14.50 -0.35
N ILE A 59 -8.85 13.89 0.05
CA ILE A 59 -10.03 13.63 -0.80
C ILE A 59 -11.30 14.14 -0.13
N ILE A 60 -12.39 14.18 -0.91
CA ILE A 60 -13.73 14.46 -0.40
C ILE A 60 -14.34 13.20 0.25
N PHE A 61 -15.47 13.36 0.93
CA PHE A 61 -16.11 12.28 1.67
C PHE A 61 -16.66 11.18 0.75
N GLU A 62 -17.17 11.56 -0.40
CA GLU A 62 -17.74 10.66 -1.41
C GLU A 62 -16.68 9.69 -1.94
N ASP A 63 -15.52 10.21 -2.33
CA ASP A 63 -14.37 9.42 -2.77
C ASP A 63 -13.87 8.47 -1.69
N TYR A 64 -13.92 8.91 -0.42
CA TYR A 64 -13.55 8.08 0.72
C TYR A 64 -14.48 6.88 0.88
N LEU A 65 -15.80 7.08 0.76
CA LEU A 65 -16.77 5.99 0.84
C LEU A 65 -16.63 5.01 -0.33
N ILE A 66 -16.46 5.52 -1.55
CA ILE A 66 -16.22 4.69 -2.74
C ILE A 66 -14.96 3.85 -2.56
N GLY A 67 -13.88 4.48 -2.10
CA GLY A 67 -12.61 3.82 -1.84
C GLY A 67 -12.67 2.75 -0.75
N LEU A 68 -13.37 3.01 0.35
CA LEU A 68 -13.61 2.01 1.38
C LEU A 68 -14.35 0.79 0.84
N LYS A 69 -15.40 1.01 0.04
CA LYS A 69 -16.15 -0.07 -0.59
C LYS A 69 -15.26 -0.88 -1.54
N ALA A 70 -14.48 -0.21 -2.38
CA ALA A 70 -13.54 -0.87 -3.28
C ALA A 70 -12.50 -1.72 -2.53
N ASN A 71 -11.91 -1.20 -1.45
CA ASN A 71 -10.97 -1.96 -0.63
C ASN A 71 -11.63 -3.14 0.08
N LEU A 72 -12.87 -2.98 0.54
CA LEU A 72 -13.65 -4.06 1.15
C LEU A 72 -13.97 -5.16 0.14
N GLU A 73 -14.13 -4.83 -1.13
CA GLU A 73 -14.43 -5.78 -2.20
C GLU A 73 -13.17 -6.44 -2.80
N ASP A 74 -12.00 -5.80 -2.68
CA ASP A 74 -10.72 -6.31 -3.19
C ASP A 74 -10.29 -7.61 -2.48
N MET A 75 -10.28 -8.70 -3.25
CA MET A 75 -9.88 -10.02 -2.76
C MET A 75 -8.44 -10.07 -2.24
N TYR A 76 -7.55 -9.19 -2.70
CA TYR A 76 -6.19 -9.11 -2.17
C TYR A 76 -6.16 -8.77 -0.68
N PHE A 77 -7.07 -7.89 -0.23
CA PHE A 77 -7.18 -7.51 1.18
C PHE A 77 -7.94 -8.53 2.02
N LYS A 78 -8.73 -9.42 1.41
CA LYS A 78 -9.46 -10.49 2.10
C LYS A 78 -8.63 -11.75 2.32
N CYS A 79 -7.68 -12.03 1.43
CA CYS A 79 -6.84 -13.20 1.56
C CYS A 79 -5.96 -13.08 2.81
N SER A 80 -5.66 -14.21 3.44
CA SER A 80 -4.78 -14.32 4.62
C SER A 80 -3.45 -14.98 4.29
N ASN A 81 -3.36 -15.78 3.23
CA ASN A 81 -2.16 -16.54 2.87
C ASN A 81 -1.89 -16.51 1.34
N LYS A 82 -0.85 -17.22 0.90
CA LYS A 82 -0.46 -17.30 -0.52
C LYS A 82 -1.39 -18.21 -1.30
N GLN A 83 -1.82 -19.32 -0.70
CA GLN A 83 -2.70 -20.31 -1.33
C GLN A 83 -4.05 -19.69 -1.72
N GLU A 84 -4.65 -18.89 -0.83
CA GLU A 84 -5.87 -18.13 -1.11
C GLU A 84 -5.66 -17.11 -2.23
N GLN A 85 -4.53 -16.38 -2.23
CA GLN A 85 -4.24 -15.41 -3.31
C GLN A 85 -4.15 -16.10 -4.68
N GLU A 86 -3.52 -17.28 -4.74
CA GLU A 86 -3.44 -18.09 -5.96
C GLU A 86 -4.81 -18.63 -6.36
N PHE A 87 -5.59 -19.15 -5.41
CA PHE A 87 -6.93 -19.69 -5.64
C PHE A 87 -7.88 -18.62 -6.20
N TYR A 88 -7.92 -17.44 -5.58
CA TYR A 88 -8.77 -16.33 -6.01
C TYR A 88 -8.17 -15.50 -7.16
N LYS A 89 -6.92 -15.76 -7.55
CA LYS A 89 -6.18 -15.00 -8.57
C LYS A 89 -6.26 -13.48 -8.34
N CYS A 90 -6.14 -13.06 -7.07
CA CYS A 90 -6.39 -11.67 -6.67
C CYS A 90 -5.19 -10.73 -6.88
N VAL A 91 -4.07 -11.25 -7.40
CA VAL A 91 -2.90 -10.49 -7.83
C VAL A 91 -2.66 -10.75 -9.30
N LYS A 92 -2.63 -9.69 -10.10
CA LYS A 92 -2.27 -9.74 -11.52
C LYS A 92 -0.78 -9.53 -11.68
N LEU A 93 -0.14 -10.31 -12.56
CA LEU A 93 1.32 -10.24 -12.76
C LEU A 93 1.74 -8.86 -13.27
N GLU A 94 0.89 -8.20 -14.05
CA GLU A 94 1.13 -6.87 -14.62
C GLU A 94 1.08 -5.75 -13.57
N GLU A 95 0.54 -6.03 -12.38
CA GLU A 95 0.46 -5.08 -11.26
C GLU A 95 1.65 -5.23 -10.29
N ILE A 96 2.54 -6.20 -10.53
CA ILE A 96 3.72 -6.46 -9.69
C ILE A 96 4.90 -5.64 -10.19
N TYR A 97 5.46 -4.83 -9.30
CA TYR A 97 6.62 -3.99 -9.55
C TYR A 97 7.87 -4.59 -8.89
N PRO A 98 9.04 -4.55 -9.56
CA PRO A 98 10.29 -4.86 -8.90
C PRO A 98 10.65 -3.75 -7.91
N GLU A 99 11.29 -4.11 -6.81
CA GLU A 99 11.92 -3.16 -5.92
C GLU A 99 13.18 -2.58 -6.57
N GLU A 100 13.34 -1.26 -6.45
CA GLU A 100 14.61 -0.61 -6.77
C GLU A 100 15.69 -1.20 -5.86
N LYS A 101 16.71 -1.82 -6.44
CA LYS A 101 17.86 -2.31 -5.67
C LYS A 101 18.51 -1.10 -5.00
N GLU A 102 18.60 -1.09 -3.67
CA GLU A 102 19.53 -0.17 -3.01
C GLU A 102 20.91 -0.38 -3.65
N LYS A 103 21.51 0.69 -4.19
CA LYS A 103 22.90 0.61 -4.67
C LYS A 103 23.74 0.10 -3.50
N PRO A 104 24.58 -0.93 -3.68
CA PRO A 104 25.46 -1.36 -2.61
C PRO A 104 26.28 -0.16 -2.14
N ARG A 105 26.34 0.05 -0.82
CA ARG A 105 27.04 1.16 -0.16
C ARG A 105 28.52 1.29 -0.58
N ASN A 106 29.06 0.26 -1.23
CA ASN A 106 30.47 0.09 -1.58
C ASN A 106 30.81 0.58 -3.00
N ALA A 107 29.84 1.07 -3.79
CA ALA A 107 30.07 1.50 -5.17
C ALA A 107 30.75 2.88 -5.31
N TRP A 108 31.20 3.48 -4.21
CA TRP A 108 31.89 4.79 -4.15
C TRP A 108 33.41 4.69 -3.98
N TRP A 109 33.96 3.46 -3.96
CA TRP A 109 35.40 3.22 -3.88
C TRP A 109 35.81 2.28 -5.02
N ASN A 110 36.05 2.87 -6.20
CA ASN A 110 36.90 2.34 -7.27
C ASN A 110 37.30 3.52 -8.18
#